data_AF-A0A2D6ZQR9-F1
#
_entry.id   AF-A0A2D6ZQR9-F1
#
_cell.length_a   1.000
_cell.length_b   1.000
_cell.length_c   1.000
_cell.angle_alpha   90.00
_cell.angle_beta   90.00
_cell.angle_gamma   90.00
#
_symmetry.space_group_name_H-M   'P 1'
#
loop_
_entity.id
_entity.type
_entity.pdbx_description
1 polymer ?
#
loop_
_entity_poly.entity_id
_entity_poly.type
_entity_poly.pdbx_seq_one_letter_code
_entity_poly.pdbx_strand_id
1 'polypeptide(L)'
;MRKIFLLILVFFYNNLFAYNEDEIICVATYELAIDFFIQMKDEKTSQDIFLRKQELLNKYEEGHFPSEDIEFMRTEIHYAWSNNFDFLPPILENCIKNVK
;
A
#
# COMPACT_ATOMS: atom_id res chain seq x y z
N MET A 1 1.20 -32.06 26.10
CA MET A 1 1.90 -30.80 25.76
C MET A 1 2.61 -30.90 24.40
N ARG A 2 1.89 -31.12 23.30
CA ARG A 2 2.47 -31.15 21.93
C ARG A 2 1.67 -30.33 20.91
N LYS A 3 0.50 -29.80 21.32
CA LYS A 3 -0.39 -29.01 20.46
C LYS A 3 -0.24 -27.49 20.60
N ILE A 4 0.38 -27.02 21.70
CA ILE A 4 0.59 -25.59 21.95
C ILE A 4 1.78 -25.04 21.11
N PHE A 5 2.73 -25.91 20.75
CA PHE A 5 3.91 -25.50 19.98
C PHE A 5 3.60 -25.15 18.51
N LEU A 6 2.49 -25.67 17.95
CA LEU A 6 2.06 -25.38 16.58
C LEU A 6 1.40 -24.00 16.44
N LEU A 7 0.69 -23.52 17.47
CA LEU A 7 0.06 -22.19 17.46
C LEU A 7 1.08 -21.05 17.53
N ILE A 8 2.18 -21.29 18.23
CA ILE A 8 3.27 -20.32 18.37
C ILE A 8 3.99 -20.12 17.03
N LEU A 9 4.17 -21.18 16.22
CA LEU A 9 4.78 -21.09 14.90
C LEU A 9 3.93 -20.30 13.88
N VAL A 10 2.60 -20.40 13.93
CA VAL A 10 1.70 -19.60 13.07
C VAL A 10 1.74 -18.12 13.45
N PHE A 11 1.80 -17.80 14.75
CA PHE A 11 1.93 -16.42 15.23
C PHE A 11 3.28 -15.78 14.90
N PHE A 12 4.36 -16.57 14.87
CA PHE A 12 5.68 -16.07 14.44
C PHE A 12 5.78 -15.93 12.91
N TYR A 13 5.10 -16.78 12.12
CA TYR A 13 5.04 -16.61 10.66
C TYR A 13 4.32 -15.32 10.25
N ASN A 14 3.21 -14.97 10.93
CA ASN A 14 2.47 -13.73 10.64
C ASN A 14 3.24 -12.44 11.01
N ASN A 15 4.25 -12.52 11.88
CA ASN A 15 5.14 -11.38 12.17
C ASN A 15 6.31 -11.27 11.18
N LEU A 16 6.61 -12.30 10.39
CA LEU A 16 7.69 -12.25 9.40
C LEU A 16 7.28 -11.57 8.09
N PHE A 17 5.98 -11.43 7.84
CA PHE A 17 5.41 -10.91 6.59
C PHE A 17 4.34 -9.83 6.82
N ALA A 18 4.31 -9.21 8.00
CA ALA A 18 3.47 -8.03 8.21
C ALA A 18 3.99 -6.89 7.32
N TYR A 19 3.10 -6.23 6.59
CA TYR A 19 3.50 -5.10 5.77
C TYR A 19 4.09 -4.00 6.65
N ASN A 20 5.13 -3.32 6.15
CA ASN A 20 5.58 -2.09 6.77
C ASN A 20 4.49 -1.00 6.60
N GLU A 21 4.27 -0.21 7.65
CA GLU A 21 3.32 0.92 7.64
C GLU A 21 3.57 1.86 6.46
N ASP A 22 4.84 2.15 6.14
CA ASP A 22 5.21 2.98 4.97
C ASP A 22 4.73 2.35 3.65
N GLU A 23 4.77 1.02 3.54
CA GLU A 23 4.34 0.32 2.35
C GLU A 23 2.82 0.30 2.24
N ILE A 24 2.09 0.17 3.35
CA ILE A 24 0.62 0.33 3.39
C ILE A 24 0.23 1.73 2.91
N ILE A 25 0.89 2.77 3.44
CA ILE A 25 0.70 4.16 3.02
C ILE A 25 0.97 4.32 1.53
N CYS A 26 2.04 3.72 1.01
CA CYS A 26 2.40 3.85 -0.39
C CYS A 26 1.46 3.08 -1.32
N VAL A 27 1.00 1.88 -0.97
CA VAL A 27 -0.02 1.18 -1.77
C VAL A 27 -1.29 2.01 -1.83
N ALA A 28 -1.80 2.50 -0.69
CA ALA A 28 -2.98 3.35 -0.64
C ALA A 28 -2.81 4.64 -1.47
N THR A 29 -1.64 5.28 -1.38
CA THR A 29 -1.30 6.47 -2.17
C THR A 29 -1.27 6.18 -3.66
N TYR A 30 -0.69 5.05 -4.07
CA TYR A 30 -0.65 4.63 -5.46
C TYR A 30 -2.05 4.37 -6.02
N GLU A 31 -2.97 3.79 -5.25
CA GLU A 31 -4.35 3.60 -5.69
C GLU A 31 -5.05 4.91 -6.00
N LEU A 32 -4.97 5.88 -5.09
CA LEU A 32 -5.54 7.21 -5.30
C LEU A 32 -4.91 7.94 -6.49
N ALA A 33 -3.59 7.82 -6.64
CA ALA A 33 -2.88 8.45 -7.74
C ALA A 33 -3.26 7.82 -9.10
N ILE A 34 -3.39 6.50 -9.18
CA ILE A 34 -3.84 5.80 -10.41
C ILE A 34 -5.20 6.33 -10.82
N ASP A 35 -6.17 6.35 -9.91
CA ASP A 35 -7.53 6.83 -10.20
C ASP A 35 -7.52 8.29 -10.68
N PHE A 36 -6.70 9.13 -10.04
CA PHE A 36 -6.52 10.53 -10.43
C PHE A 36 -5.94 10.67 -11.84
N PHE A 37 -4.83 10.00 -12.16
CA PHE A 37 -4.19 10.14 -13.47
C PHE A 37 -5.04 9.54 -14.59
N ILE A 38 -5.83 8.49 -14.33
CA ILE A 38 -6.83 7.98 -15.26
C ILE A 38 -7.88 9.07 -15.57
N GLN A 39 -8.41 9.75 -14.55
CA GLN A 39 -9.38 10.84 -14.74
C GLN A 39 -8.79 12.01 -15.54
N MET A 40 -7.50 12.28 -15.35
CA MET A 40 -6.74 13.28 -16.09
C MET A 40 -6.35 12.84 -17.52
N LYS A 41 -6.68 11.60 -17.91
CA LYS A 41 -6.28 10.98 -19.19
C LYS A 41 -4.75 10.88 -19.37
N ASP A 42 -4.01 10.82 -18.27
CA ASP A 42 -2.58 10.52 -18.26
C ASP A 42 -2.36 9.02 -18.03
N GLU A 43 -2.66 8.24 -19.08
CA GLU A 43 -2.54 6.78 -19.04
C GLU A 43 -1.11 6.34 -18.73
N LYS A 44 -0.11 7.04 -19.26
CA LYS A 44 1.30 6.72 -19.05
C LYS A 44 1.66 6.78 -17.56
N THR A 45 1.36 7.90 -16.89
CA THR A 45 1.68 8.05 -15.47
C THR A 45 0.87 7.08 -14.61
N SER A 46 -0.41 6.85 -14.95
CA SER A 46 -1.23 5.86 -14.24
C SER A 46 -0.65 4.44 -14.32
N GLN A 47 -0.17 4.03 -15.50
CA GLN A 47 0.44 2.73 -15.71
C GLN A 47 1.78 2.60 -14.97
N ASP A 48 2.62 3.63 -14.99
CA ASP A 48 3.89 3.64 -14.27
C ASP A 48 3.67 3.48 -12.75
N ILE A 49 2.66 4.14 -12.18
CA ILE A 49 2.29 4.02 -10.77
C ILE A 49 1.68 2.64 -10.48
N PHE A 50 0.85 2.11 -11.36
CA PHE A 50 0.31 0.76 -11.24
C PHE A 50 1.42 -0.29 -11.16
N LEU A 51 2.44 -0.20 -12.02
CA LEU A 51 3.56 -1.13 -12.00
C LEU A 51 4.33 -1.08 -10.68
N ARG A 52 4.59 0.12 -10.15
CA ARG A 52 5.22 0.31 -8.83
C ARG A 52 4.39 -0.28 -7.70
N LYS A 53 3.07 -0.12 -7.76
CA LYS A 53 2.16 -0.78 -6.83
C LYS A 53 2.37 -2.29 -6.89
N GLN A 54 2.31 -2.89 -8.08
CA GLN A 54 2.51 -4.34 -8.24
C GLN A 54 3.88 -4.81 -7.75
N GLU A 55 4.96 -4.08 -8.02
CA GLU A 55 6.30 -4.37 -7.50
C GLU A 55 6.31 -4.49 -5.97
N LEU A 56 5.61 -3.57 -5.29
CA LEU A 56 5.51 -3.56 -3.83
C LEU A 56 4.70 -4.75 -3.30
N LEU A 57 3.64 -5.14 -4.01
CA LEU A 57 2.79 -6.27 -3.62
C LEU A 57 3.47 -7.62 -3.85
N ASN A 58 4.26 -7.72 -4.91
CA ASN A 58 4.97 -8.95 -5.30
C ASN A 58 6.02 -9.40 -4.28
N LYS A 59 6.36 -8.58 -3.28
CA LYS A 59 7.20 -8.97 -2.14
C LYS A 59 6.52 -9.96 -1.20
N TYR A 60 5.19 -9.97 -1.21
CA TYR A 60 4.38 -10.69 -0.24
C TYR A 60 3.75 -11.93 -0.88
N GLU A 61 3.57 -12.97 -0.07
CA GLU A 61 2.86 -14.16 -0.52
C GLU A 61 1.40 -13.83 -0.84
N GLU A 62 0.89 -14.42 -1.92
CA GLU A 62 -0.48 -14.23 -2.35
C GLU A 62 -1.47 -14.58 -1.22
N GLY A 63 -2.41 -13.68 -0.92
CA GLY A 63 -3.36 -13.86 0.18
C GLY A 63 -2.90 -13.35 1.55
N HIS A 64 -1.65 -12.88 1.69
CA HIS A 64 -1.15 -12.21 2.91
C HIS A 64 -1.23 -10.67 2.82
N PHE A 65 -2.12 -10.17 1.98
CA PHE A 65 -2.29 -8.74 1.74
C PHE A 65 -3.13 -8.07 2.85
N PRO A 66 -2.69 -6.97 3.47
CA PRO A 66 -3.40 -6.26 4.53
C PRO A 66 -4.47 -5.34 3.91
N SER A 67 -5.47 -5.95 3.28
CA SER A 67 -6.49 -5.20 2.52
C SER A 67 -7.26 -4.23 3.41
N GLU A 68 -7.55 -4.61 4.65
CA GLU A 68 -8.26 -3.74 5.59
C GLU A 68 -7.44 -2.50 5.94
N ASP A 69 -6.13 -2.67 6.20
CA ASP A 69 -5.25 -1.55 6.53
C ASP A 69 -5.04 -0.61 5.34
N ILE A 70 -4.95 -1.16 4.12
CA ILE A 70 -4.81 -0.39 2.89
C ILE A 70 -6.10 0.39 2.58
N GLU A 71 -7.26 -0.24 2.72
CA GLU A 71 -8.57 0.42 2.55
C GLU A 71 -8.78 1.54 3.57
N PHE A 72 -8.41 1.29 4.83
CA PHE A 72 -8.43 2.30 5.89
C PHE A 72 -7.50 3.47 5.53
N MET A 73 -6.25 3.18 5.17
CA MET A 73 -5.27 4.21 4.85
C MET A 73 -5.65 5.00 3.60
N ARG A 74 -6.24 4.35 2.59
CA ARG A 74 -6.77 5.02 1.40
C ARG A 74 -7.84 6.04 1.77
N THR A 75 -8.72 5.69 2.71
CA THR A 75 -9.78 6.58 3.20
C THR A 75 -9.19 7.79 3.92
N GLU A 76 -8.21 7.58 4.80
CA GLU A 76 -7.56 8.66 5.55
C GLU A 76 -6.80 9.63 4.62
N ILE A 77 -6.03 9.11 3.67
CA ILE A 77 -5.29 9.92 2.68
C ILE A 77 -6.27 10.68 1.78
N HIS A 78 -7.34 10.02 1.30
CA HIS A 78 -8.35 10.68 0.50
C HIS A 78 -9.06 11.81 1.27
N TYR A 79 -9.39 11.58 2.55
CA TYR A 79 -9.97 12.62 3.40
C TYR A 79 -9.02 13.81 3.53
N ALA A 80 -7.74 13.58 3.86
CA ALA A 80 -6.76 14.65 3.97
C ALA A 80 -6.57 15.41 2.65
N TRP A 81 -6.53 14.70 1.51
CA TRP A 81 -6.41 15.30 0.19
C TRP A 81 -7.64 16.11 -0.23
N SER A 82 -8.84 15.65 0.12
CA SER A 82 -10.08 16.39 -0.13
C SER A 82 -10.13 17.74 0.61
N ASN A 83 -9.41 17.84 1.74
CA ASN A 83 -9.29 19.07 2.53
C ASN A 83 -8.10 19.95 2.12
N ASN A 84 -7.06 19.34 1.53
CA ASN A 84 -5.87 20.04 1.04
C ASN A 84 -5.38 19.39 -0.25
N PHE A 85 -5.61 20.06 -1.39
CA PHE A 85 -5.26 19.55 -2.70
C PHE A 85 -3.75 19.24 -2.87
N ASP A 86 -2.89 19.95 -2.15
CA ASP A 86 -1.43 19.78 -2.20
C ASP A 86 -0.94 18.63 -1.30
N PHE A 87 -1.85 17.87 -0.67
CA PHE A 87 -1.51 16.79 0.26
C PHE A 87 -0.96 15.54 -0.45
N LEU A 88 -1.56 15.14 -1.58
CA LEU A 88 -1.19 13.89 -2.26
C LEU A 88 0.20 13.92 -2.92
N PRO A 89 0.61 14.99 -3.64
CA PRO A 89 1.87 14.98 -4.38
C PRO A 89 3.13 14.71 -3.53
N PRO A 90 3.33 15.31 -2.34
CA PRO A 90 4.50 15.04 -1.50
C PRO A 90 4.59 13.59 -1.02
N ILE A 91 3.46 12.96 -0.71
CA ILE A 91 3.41 11.57 -0.25
C ILE A 91 3.74 10.63 -1.42
N LEU A 92 3.15 10.88 -2.58
CA LEU A 92 3.45 10.12 -3.80
C LEU A 92 4.94 10.22 -4.17
N GLU A 93 5.52 11.43 -4.10
CA GLU A 93 6.94 11.64 -4.36
C GLU A 93 7.83 10.88 -3.35
N ASN A 94 7.46 10.90 -2.07
CA ASN A 94 8.17 10.15 -1.03
C ASN A 94 8.13 8.64 -1.30
N CYS A 95 6.96 8.09 -1.63
CA CYS A 95 6.79 6.69 -1.98
C CYS A 95 7.67 6.27 -3.16
N ILE A 96 7.69 7.07 -4.22
CA ILE A 96 8.51 6.80 -5.42
C ILE A 96 10.01 6.79 -5.11
N LYS A 97 10.46 7.66 -4.21
CA LYS A 97 11.89 7.84 -3.90
C LYS A 97 12.41 6.84 -2.87
N ASN A 98 11.61 6.57 -1.84
CA ASN A 98 12.11 6.00 -0.60
C ASN A 98 11.57 4.59 -0.30
N VAL A 99 10.49 4.15 -0.95
CA VAL A 99 9.89 2.84 -0.73
C VAL A 99 10.01 1.98 -1.99
N LYS A 100 10.69 0.84 -1.87
CA LYS A 100 10.97 -0.09 -2.97
C LYS A 100 10.70 -1.50 -2.52
#